data_AF-A0A8T3N9S6-F1
#
_entry.id   AF-A0A8T3N9S6-F1
#
_cell.length_a   1.000
_cell.length_b   1.000
_cell.length_c   1.000
_cell.angle_alpha   90.00
_cell.angle_beta   90.00
_cell.angle_gamma   90.00
#
_symmetry.space_group_name_H-M   'P 1'
#
loop_
_entity.id
_entity.type
_entity.pdbx_description
1 polymer ?
#
loop_
_entity_poly.entity_id
_entity_poly.type
_entity_poly.pdbx_seq_one_letter_code
_entity_poly.pdbx_strand_id
1 'polypeptide(L)'
;MKIERQQTFETYNHRILWVAVHRNLQLATSPNEDAKFFALTSMLLSALAFEGYLNWLGSRIAPEVWEDERQFFSRHPTHGPLGKYRVLAKLLNLPTPDPSQGAFQTAKRLFKLRDRIVHPKTEAGERPVKFKEGNFPPNYQSELGTEVSPDAATRAKDHVEKLAEELHREAKLAYSGNVHETHAFGSLLGTEITGT
;
A
#
# COMPACT_ATOMS: atom_id res chain seq x y z
N MET A 1 -28.28 -29.17 22.60
CA MET A 1 -29.10 -28.34 21.69
C MET A 1 -28.16 -27.34 21.01
N LYS A 2 -28.02 -27.37 19.68
CA LYS A 2 -27.25 -26.34 18.94
C LYS A 2 -28.20 -25.18 18.64
N ILE A 3 -27.77 -23.95 18.91
CA ILE A 3 -28.50 -22.74 18.55
C ILE A 3 -27.78 -22.15 17.35
N GLU A 4 -28.49 -21.97 16.24
CA GLU A 4 -28.00 -21.25 15.06
C GLU A 4 -28.50 -19.81 15.11
N ARG A 5 -27.59 -18.85 14.86
CA ARG A 5 -27.92 -17.43 14.69
C ARG A 5 -27.16 -16.88 13.49
N GLN A 6 -27.81 -16.00 12.75
CA GLN A 6 -27.17 -15.26 11.66
C GLN A 6 -26.31 -14.15 12.25
N GLN A 7 -25.03 -14.10 11.88
CA GLN A 7 -24.10 -13.04 12.24
C GLN A 7 -23.76 -12.22 11.00
N THR A 8 -23.90 -10.90 11.09
CA THR A 8 -23.38 -9.96 10.10
C THR A 8 -22.02 -9.46 10.58
N PHE A 9 -21.01 -9.52 9.71
CA PHE A 9 -19.65 -9.10 10.05
C PHE A 9 -19.01 -8.38 8.87
N GLU A 10 -18.01 -7.54 9.18
CA GLU A 10 -17.16 -6.91 8.20
C GLU A 10 -15.69 -7.12 8.59
N THR A 11 -14.85 -7.37 7.59
CA THR A 11 -13.41 -7.61 7.78
C THR A 11 -12.59 -6.56 7.05
N TYR A 12 -11.60 -6.01 7.73
CA TYR A 12 -10.73 -4.96 7.20
C TYR A 12 -9.38 -5.53 6.81
N ASN A 13 -9.33 -6.25 5.69
CA ASN A 13 -8.12 -6.94 5.23
C ASN A 13 -6.90 -6.00 5.09
N HIS A 14 -7.11 -4.74 4.71
CA HIS A 14 -6.05 -3.74 4.66
C HIS A 14 -5.36 -3.51 6.01
N ARG A 15 -6.08 -3.63 7.14
CA ARG A 15 -5.51 -3.52 8.50
C ARG A 15 -4.67 -4.74 8.85
N ILE A 16 -5.10 -5.94 8.45
CA ILE A 16 -4.32 -7.18 8.61
C ILE A 16 -2.98 -7.05 7.87
N LEU A 17 -3.04 -6.60 6.61
CA LEU A 17 -1.84 -6.35 5.81
C LEU A 17 -0.95 -5.29 6.47
N TRP A 18 -1.54 -4.21 7.01
CA TRP A 18 -0.78 -3.16 7.72
C TRP A 18 -0.05 -3.69 8.96
N VAL A 19 -0.68 -4.53 9.77
CA VAL A 19 -0.02 -5.18 10.90
C VAL A 19 1.15 -6.05 10.44
N ALA A 20 0.99 -6.75 9.31
CA ALA A 20 2.08 -7.53 8.72
C ALA A 20 3.23 -6.64 8.21
N VAL A 21 2.96 -5.42 7.73
CA VAL A 21 4.02 -4.43 7.40
C VAL A 21 4.88 -4.15 8.63
N HIS A 22 4.26 -3.78 9.76
CA HIS A 22 4.99 -3.47 11.00
C HIS A 22 5.83 -4.65 11.50
N ARG A 23 5.27 -5.86 11.49
CA ARG A 23 6.00 -7.08 11.90
C ARG A 23 7.20 -7.36 11.00
N ASN A 24 7.05 -7.22 9.68
CA ASN A 24 8.17 -7.41 8.76
C ASN A 24 9.22 -6.29 8.91
N LEU A 25 8.83 -5.04 9.19
CA LEU A 25 9.79 -3.96 9.45
C LEU A 25 10.61 -4.18 10.71
N GLN A 26 10.03 -4.77 11.77
CA GLN A 26 10.79 -5.15 12.98
C GLN A 26 11.90 -6.16 12.65
N LEU A 27 11.61 -7.09 11.74
CA LEU A 27 12.58 -8.09 11.27
C LEU A 27 13.57 -7.53 10.24
N ALA A 28 13.20 -6.45 9.54
CA ALA A 28 14.03 -5.76 8.55
C ALA A 28 15.11 -4.86 9.19
N THR A 29 15.80 -5.33 10.22
CA THR A 29 16.82 -4.56 10.95
C THR A 29 18.17 -5.28 10.95
N SER A 30 19.27 -4.52 10.99
CA SER A 30 20.61 -5.09 11.17
C SER A 30 20.73 -5.70 12.58
N PRO A 31 21.40 -6.86 12.77
CA PRO A 31 22.25 -7.59 11.82
C PRO A 31 21.55 -8.72 11.05
N ASN A 32 20.23 -8.70 10.88
CA ASN A 32 19.51 -9.77 10.20
C ASN A 32 19.96 -9.90 8.73
N GLU A 33 20.54 -11.05 8.37
CA GLU A 33 21.00 -11.35 7.01
C GLU A 33 19.83 -11.33 6.00
N ASP A 34 18.63 -11.64 6.46
CA ASP A 34 17.39 -11.64 5.67
C ASP A 34 16.66 -10.29 5.69
N ALA A 35 17.22 -9.25 6.30
CA ALA A 35 16.56 -7.94 6.45
C ALA A 35 16.03 -7.37 5.12
N LYS A 36 16.72 -7.66 4.01
CA LYS A 36 16.33 -7.23 2.67
C LYS A 36 15.05 -7.93 2.18
N PHE A 37 14.85 -9.21 2.50
CA PHE A 37 13.63 -9.94 2.13
C PHE A 37 12.43 -9.49 2.95
N PHE A 38 12.63 -9.21 4.24
CA PHE A 38 11.61 -8.59 5.08
C PHE A 38 11.26 -7.18 4.59
N ALA A 39 12.26 -6.38 4.18
CA ALA A 39 12.03 -5.07 3.58
C ALA A 39 11.22 -5.16 2.27
N LEU A 40 11.56 -6.09 1.36
CA LEU A 40 10.79 -6.34 0.13
C LEU A 40 9.32 -6.64 0.44
N THR A 41 9.10 -7.53 1.40
CA THR A 41 7.76 -7.96 1.82
C THR A 41 6.98 -6.80 2.45
N SER A 42 7.61 -6.01 3.33
CA SER A 42 7.02 -4.80 3.90
C SER A 42 6.60 -3.79 2.83
N MET A 43 7.43 -3.57 1.81
CA MET A 43 7.09 -2.66 0.70
C MET A 43 5.89 -3.18 -0.11
N LEU A 44 5.89 -4.47 -0.47
CA LEU A 44 4.75 -5.07 -1.19
C LEU A 44 3.46 -4.97 -0.37
N LEU A 45 3.51 -5.36 0.91
CA LEU A 45 2.36 -5.30 1.81
C LEU A 45 1.88 -3.86 2.05
N SER A 46 2.78 -2.88 2.10
CA SER A 46 2.41 -1.46 2.19
C SER A 46 1.59 -1.01 0.98
N ALA A 47 1.96 -1.46 -0.23
CA ALA A 47 1.22 -1.16 -1.45
C ALA A 47 -0.19 -1.77 -1.41
N LEU A 48 -0.28 -3.05 -1.03
CA LEU A 48 -1.55 -3.78 -0.98
C LEU A 48 -2.47 -3.28 0.13
N ALA A 49 -1.92 -2.97 1.31
CA ALA A 49 -2.67 -2.37 2.41
C ALA A 49 -3.22 -1.00 2.01
N PHE A 50 -2.41 -0.15 1.37
CA PHE A 50 -2.87 1.15 0.91
C PHE A 50 -3.95 1.02 -0.17
N GLU A 51 -3.77 0.16 -1.17
CA GLU A 51 -4.82 -0.10 -2.17
C GLU A 51 -6.12 -0.63 -1.54
N GLY A 52 -6.02 -1.58 -0.61
CA GLY A 52 -7.17 -2.10 0.12
C GLY A 52 -7.87 -1.04 0.98
N TYR A 53 -7.12 -0.10 1.55
CA TYR A 53 -7.67 1.06 2.24
C TYR A 53 -8.42 1.99 1.28
N LEU A 54 -7.84 2.33 0.12
CA LEU A 54 -8.52 3.16 -0.89
C LEU A 54 -9.82 2.52 -1.36
N ASN A 55 -9.84 1.19 -1.50
CA ASN A 55 -11.05 0.47 -1.87
C ASN A 55 -12.13 0.53 -0.79
N TRP A 56 -11.75 0.32 0.46
CA TRP A 56 -12.66 0.45 1.59
C TRP A 56 -13.19 1.88 1.71
N LEU A 57 -12.33 2.90 1.66
CA LEU A 57 -12.77 4.28 1.80
C LEU A 57 -13.71 4.68 0.66
N GLY A 58 -13.37 4.30 -0.58
CA GLY A 58 -14.19 4.60 -1.74
C GLY A 58 -15.57 3.97 -1.69
N SER A 59 -15.69 2.72 -1.24
CA SER A 59 -17.00 2.09 -1.06
C SER A 59 -17.86 2.74 0.02
N ARG A 60 -17.26 3.51 0.95
CA ARG A 60 -17.99 4.26 1.98
C ARG A 60 -18.47 5.64 1.52
N ILE A 61 -17.70 6.34 0.70
CA ILE A 61 -17.98 7.74 0.39
C ILE A 61 -18.44 7.98 -1.05
N ALA A 62 -18.24 7.01 -1.94
CA ALA A 62 -18.71 7.03 -3.33
C ALA A 62 -19.07 5.60 -3.80
N PRO A 63 -20.06 4.94 -3.15
CA PRO A 63 -20.42 3.56 -3.44
C PRO A 63 -20.76 3.35 -4.92
N GLU A 64 -21.44 4.29 -5.57
CA GLU A 64 -21.81 4.23 -6.98
C GLU A 64 -20.61 4.17 -7.93
N VAL A 65 -19.48 4.79 -7.55
CA VAL A 65 -18.23 4.75 -8.33
C VAL A 65 -17.49 3.43 -8.09
N TRP A 66 -17.55 2.90 -6.87
CA TRP A 66 -16.87 1.66 -6.49
C TRP A 66 -17.67 0.39 -6.85
N GLU A 67 -18.98 0.48 -7.07
CA GLU A 67 -19.79 -0.61 -7.62
C GLU A 67 -19.34 -0.98 -9.04
N ASP A 68 -18.96 0.01 -9.86
CA ASP A 68 -18.40 -0.17 -11.21
C ASP A 68 -16.90 0.16 -11.27
N GLU A 69 -16.17 -0.22 -10.20
CA GLU A 69 -14.75 0.11 -10.00
C GLU A 69 -13.91 -0.24 -11.24
N ARG A 70 -14.11 -1.44 -11.79
CA ARG A 70 -13.29 -1.95 -12.90
C ARG A 70 -13.44 -1.07 -14.14
N GLN A 71 -14.65 -0.63 -14.48
CA GLN A 71 -14.86 0.23 -15.64
C GLN A 71 -14.33 1.63 -15.37
N PHE A 72 -14.64 2.20 -14.20
CA PHE A 72 -14.27 3.58 -13.86
C PHE A 72 -12.76 3.80 -13.76
N PHE A 73 -12.03 2.84 -13.18
CA PHE A 73 -10.58 2.90 -12.98
C PHE A 73 -9.79 2.17 -14.08
N SER A 74 -10.42 1.80 -15.20
CA SER A 74 -9.72 1.20 -16.36
C SER A 74 -9.02 2.20 -17.27
N ARG A 75 -9.36 3.50 -17.19
CA ARG A 75 -8.88 4.54 -18.13
C ARG A 75 -8.08 5.62 -17.43
N HIS A 76 -7.22 6.30 -18.19
CA HIS A 76 -6.58 7.53 -17.70
C HIS A 76 -7.60 8.66 -17.56
N PRO A 77 -7.44 9.57 -16.58
CA PRO A 77 -6.32 9.69 -15.62
C PRO A 77 -6.52 8.90 -14.32
N THR A 78 -7.61 8.16 -14.18
CA THR A 78 -8.01 7.44 -12.96
C THR A 78 -7.44 6.03 -12.88
N HIS A 79 -6.60 5.59 -13.81
CA HIS A 79 -6.10 4.22 -13.84
C HIS A 79 -5.31 3.82 -12.57
N GLY A 80 -5.67 2.67 -12.01
CA GLY A 80 -4.96 1.99 -10.93
C GLY A 80 -5.05 2.67 -9.55
N PRO A 81 -4.28 2.20 -8.55
CA PRO A 81 -4.40 2.65 -7.16
C PRO A 81 -4.17 4.16 -6.96
N LEU A 82 -3.19 4.76 -7.67
CA LEU A 82 -2.96 6.19 -7.58
C LEU A 82 -4.08 7.02 -8.22
N GLY A 83 -4.80 6.46 -9.19
CA GLY A 83 -5.97 7.09 -9.75
C GLY A 83 -7.14 7.10 -8.76
N LYS A 84 -7.35 5.99 -8.03
CA LYS A 84 -8.28 5.93 -6.89
C LYS A 84 -7.97 6.98 -5.84
N TYR A 85 -6.70 7.11 -5.44
CA TYR A 85 -6.27 8.17 -4.51
C TYR A 85 -6.65 9.56 -5.02
N ARG A 86 -6.38 9.89 -6.29
CA ARG A 86 -6.71 11.21 -6.87
C ARG A 86 -8.21 11.48 -6.88
N VAL A 87 -9.02 10.46 -7.15
CA VAL A 87 -10.49 10.58 -7.13
C VAL A 87 -10.96 10.87 -5.71
N LEU A 88 -10.49 10.11 -4.72
CA LEU A 88 -10.83 10.34 -3.32
C LEU A 88 -10.35 11.72 -2.83
N ALA A 89 -9.12 12.10 -3.15
CA ALA A 89 -8.58 13.42 -2.83
C ALA A 89 -9.46 14.54 -3.42
N LYS A 90 -9.90 14.39 -4.68
CA LYS A 90 -10.81 15.34 -5.32
C LYS A 90 -12.18 15.41 -4.62
N LEU A 91 -12.78 14.26 -4.30
CA LEU A 91 -14.06 14.19 -3.57
C LEU A 91 -13.97 14.87 -2.20
N LEU A 92 -12.80 14.79 -1.57
CA LEU A 92 -12.52 15.37 -0.26
C LEU A 92 -11.95 16.80 -0.33
N ASN A 93 -11.97 17.44 -1.51
CA ASN A 93 -11.43 18.79 -1.74
C ASN A 93 -9.96 18.97 -1.29
N LEU A 94 -9.18 17.89 -1.31
CA LEU A 94 -7.74 17.95 -1.04
C LEU A 94 -6.99 18.49 -2.26
N PRO A 95 -5.84 19.16 -2.06
CA PRO A 95 -4.98 19.59 -3.15
C PRO A 95 -4.59 18.42 -4.05
N THR A 96 -4.45 18.69 -5.35
CA THR A 96 -3.91 17.69 -6.27
C THR A 96 -2.47 17.34 -5.85
N PRO A 97 -2.14 16.07 -5.64
CA PRO A 97 -0.81 15.68 -5.17
C PRO A 97 0.26 15.99 -6.23
N ASP A 98 1.35 16.64 -5.80
CA ASP A 98 2.51 16.88 -6.65
C ASP A 98 3.21 15.54 -6.97
N PRO A 99 3.28 15.13 -8.26
CA PRO A 99 3.90 13.86 -8.65
C PRO A 99 5.42 13.82 -8.45
N SER A 100 6.06 14.96 -8.21
CA SER A 100 7.51 15.09 -8.11
C SER A 100 8.04 15.13 -6.67
N GLN A 101 7.17 15.26 -5.66
CA GLN A 101 7.60 15.48 -4.28
C GLN A 101 6.90 14.59 -3.24
N GLY A 102 7.62 14.33 -2.15
CA GLY A 102 7.08 13.81 -0.90
C GLY A 102 6.45 12.42 -0.98
N ALA A 103 5.34 12.25 -0.28
CA ALA A 103 4.71 10.96 -0.05
C ALA A 103 4.12 10.34 -1.32
N PHE A 104 3.56 11.15 -2.21
CA PHE A 104 2.95 10.67 -3.45
C PHE A 104 3.98 10.10 -4.42
N GLN A 105 5.18 10.69 -4.51
CA GLN A 105 6.27 10.14 -5.30
C GLN A 105 6.70 8.75 -4.78
N THR A 106 6.76 8.58 -3.46
CA THR A 106 7.06 7.28 -2.85
C THR A 106 5.97 6.26 -3.15
N ALA A 107 4.69 6.61 -3.01
CA ALA A 107 3.59 5.73 -3.40
C ALA A 107 3.68 5.34 -4.88
N LYS A 108 4.04 6.28 -5.77
CA LYS A 108 4.26 5.97 -7.20
C LYS A 108 5.37 4.95 -7.44
N ARG A 109 6.52 5.12 -6.78
CA ARG A 109 7.62 4.14 -6.85
C ARG A 109 7.20 2.79 -6.26
N LEU A 110 6.46 2.82 -5.16
CA LEU A 110 5.97 1.63 -4.47
C LEU A 110 5.02 0.80 -5.34
N PHE A 111 4.07 1.43 -6.03
CA PHE A 111 3.18 0.71 -6.96
C PHE A 111 3.93 0.17 -8.17
N LYS A 112 4.93 0.90 -8.70
CA LYS A 112 5.81 0.37 -9.76
C LYS A 112 6.61 -0.85 -9.28
N LEU A 113 7.09 -0.83 -8.04
CA LEU A 113 7.75 -1.97 -7.40
C LEU A 113 6.79 -3.16 -7.29
N ARG A 114 5.59 -2.94 -6.74
CA ARG A 114 4.53 -3.96 -6.64
C ARG A 114 4.25 -4.61 -7.99
N ASP A 115 4.08 -3.82 -9.05
CA ASP A 115 3.81 -4.34 -10.40
C ASP A 115 4.93 -5.23 -10.93
N ARG A 116 6.20 -4.88 -10.68
CA ARG A 116 7.34 -5.74 -11.04
C ARG A 116 7.39 -7.03 -10.22
N ILE A 117 7.02 -6.99 -8.94
CA ILE A 117 7.02 -8.19 -8.08
C ILE A 117 5.92 -9.16 -8.51
N VAL A 118 4.71 -8.67 -8.85
CA VAL A 118 3.60 -9.53 -9.29
C VAL A 118 3.75 -10.02 -10.74
N HIS A 119 4.57 -9.34 -11.53
CA HIS A 119 4.91 -9.73 -12.90
C HIS A 119 6.43 -9.85 -13.05
N PRO A 120 7.07 -10.80 -12.34
CA PRO A 120 8.53 -10.91 -12.34
C PRO A 120 9.03 -11.24 -13.73
N LYS A 121 10.03 -10.50 -14.20
CA LYS A 121 10.72 -10.73 -15.47
C LYS A 121 12.21 -10.91 -15.19
N THR A 122 12.84 -11.82 -15.91
CA THR A 122 14.29 -11.98 -15.86
C THR A 122 14.97 -10.74 -16.42
N GLU A 123 15.93 -10.20 -15.68
CA GLU A 123 16.83 -9.16 -16.17
C GLU A 123 18.00 -9.82 -16.92
N ALA A 124 18.21 -9.42 -18.17
CA ALA A 124 19.35 -9.87 -18.99
C ALA A 124 20.03 -8.63 -19.59
N GLY A 125 21.36 -8.62 -19.60
CA GLY A 125 22.12 -7.51 -20.16
C GLY A 125 23.62 -7.71 -20.01
N GLU A 126 24.36 -6.84 -20.69
CA GLU A 126 25.82 -6.80 -20.66
C GLU A 126 26.27 -5.47 -20.09
N ARG A 127 27.31 -5.49 -19.26
CA ARG A 127 27.95 -4.26 -18.76
C ARG A 127 29.45 -4.46 -18.66
N PRO A 128 30.26 -3.44 -19.00
CA PRO A 128 31.69 -3.48 -18.69
C PRO A 128 31.89 -3.44 -17.17
N VAL A 129 32.67 -4.38 -16.63
CA VAL A 129 33.02 -4.43 -15.21
C VAL A 129 34.53 -4.34 -15.07
N LYS A 130 35.01 -3.39 -14.29
CA LYS A 130 36.44 -3.27 -13.95
C LYS A 130 36.68 -3.90 -12.57
N PHE A 131 37.58 -4.87 -12.50
CA PHE A 131 38.00 -5.50 -11.25
C PHE A 131 39.49 -5.84 -11.34
N LYS A 132 40.14 -6.01 -10.19
CA LYS A 132 41.58 -6.34 -10.12
C LYS A 132 41.80 -7.81 -10.46
N GLU A 133 42.93 -8.11 -11.08
CA GLU A 133 43.38 -9.48 -11.31
C GLU A 133 43.49 -10.24 -9.97
N GLY A 134 43.03 -11.49 -9.95
CA GLY A 134 42.93 -12.32 -8.74
C GLY A 134 41.66 -12.12 -7.90
N ASN A 135 40.79 -11.14 -8.24
CA ASN A 135 39.49 -10.96 -7.59
C ASN A 135 38.34 -11.45 -8.49
N PHE A 136 37.23 -11.82 -7.86
CA PHE A 136 35.97 -12.05 -8.59
C PHE A 136 35.33 -10.71 -9.00
N PRO A 137 34.63 -10.67 -10.15
CA PRO A 137 33.83 -9.50 -10.51
C PRO A 137 32.76 -9.25 -9.44
N PRO A 138 32.40 -7.98 -9.15
CA PRO A 138 31.32 -7.66 -8.24
C PRO A 138 30.00 -8.28 -8.70
N ASN A 139 29.23 -8.81 -7.73
CA ASN A 139 27.88 -9.31 -7.99
C ASN A 139 27.03 -8.23 -8.68
N TYR A 140 26.27 -8.66 -9.70
CA TYR A 140 25.25 -7.81 -10.29
C TYR A 140 24.12 -7.63 -9.27
N GLN A 141 23.71 -6.38 -9.04
CA GLN A 141 22.49 -6.09 -8.29
C GLN A 141 21.37 -5.84 -9.29
N SER A 142 20.32 -6.65 -9.23
CA SER A 142 19.12 -6.46 -10.04
C SER A 142 18.45 -5.12 -9.74
N GLU A 143 17.64 -4.60 -10.66
CA GLU A 143 16.85 -3.38 -10.43
C GLU A 143 16.05 -3.51 -9.13
N LEU A 144 15.35 -4.64 -8.96
CA LEU A 144 14.61 -4.95 -7.73
C LEU A 144 15.52 -4.94 -6.50
N GLY A 145 16.72 -5.52 -6.63
CA GLY A 145 17.73 -5.52 -5.57
C GLY A 145 18.21 -4.12 -5.18
N THR A 146 18.28 -3.17 -6.11
CA THR A 146 18.74 -1.80 -5.80
C THR A 146 17.69 -0.93 -5.14
N GLU A 147 16.40 -1.22 -5.35
CA GLU A 147 15.30 -0.41 -4.81
C GLU A 147 14.85 -0.81 -3.41
N VAL A 148 15.28 -1.99 -2.94
CA VAL A 148 14.83 -2.58 -1.67
C VAL A 148 15.89 -2.43 -0.59
N SER A 149 15.52 -1.73 0.48
CA SER A 149 16.29 -1.64 1.71
C SER A 149 15.35 -1.42 2.91
N PRO A 150 15.79 -1.70 4.15
CA PRO A 150 15.05 -1.31 5.36
C PRO A 150 14.58 0.14 5.34
N ASP A 151 15.46 1.09 4.99
CA ASP A 151 15.13 2.51 4.92
C ASP A 151 14.07 2.82 3.85
N ALA A 152 14.15 2.14 2.70
CA ALA A 152 13.14 2.28 1.65
C ALA A 152 11.79 1.73 2.10
N ALA A 153 11.78 0.62 2.83
CA ALA A 153 10.57 0.01 3.38
C ALA A 153 9.92 0.87 4.46
N THR A 154 10.70 1.39 5.41
CA THR A 154 10.21 2.32 6.44
C THR A 154 9.63 3.58 5.80
N ARG A 155 10.36 4.19 4.86
CA ARG A 155 9.88 5.38 4.14
C ARG A 155 8.61 5.10 3.34
N ALA A 156 8.51 3.94 2.69
CA ALA A 156 7.31 3.52 1.98
C ALA A 156 6.11 3.44 2.92
N LYS A 157 6.27 2.76 4.07
CA LYS A 157 5.26 2.65 5.12
C LYS A 157 4.83 4.03 5.61
N ASP A 158 5.76 4.91 6.01
CA ASP A 158 5.42 6.22 6.56
C ASP A 158 4.71 7.12 5.53
N HIS A 159 5.15 7.08 4.29
CA HIS A 159 4.55 7.90 3.23
C HIS A 159 3.16 7.42 2.85
N VAL A 160 2.91 6.11 2.73
CA VAL A 160 1.53 5.64 2.44
C VAL A 160 0.61 5.82 3.65
N GLU A 161 1.12 5.69 4.88
CA GLU A 161 0.36 6.03 6.09
C GLU A 161 -0.06 7.49 6.07
N LYS A 162 0.87 8.40 5.78
CA LYS A 162 0.57 9.83 5.69
C LYS A 162 -0.53 10.13 4.67
N LEU A 163 -0.47 9.53 3.48
CA LEU A 163 -1.49 9.71 2.45
C LEU A 163 -2.85 9.14 2.88
N ALA A 164 -2.85 7.97 3.52
CA ALA A 164 -4.06 7.33 4.01
C ALA A 164 -4.71 8.12 5.14
N GLU A 165 -3.94 8.56 6.13
CA GLU A 165 -4.42 9.36 7.27
C GLU A 165 -4.93 10.75 6.83
N GLU A 166 -4.33 11.34 5.79
CA GLU A 166 -4.83 12.58 5.20
C GLU A 166 -6.23 12.38 4.59
N LEU A 167 -6.42 11.35 3.76
CA LEU A 167 -7.74 11.00 3.24
C LEU A 167 -8.72 10.67 4.37
N HIS A 168 -8.28 9.88 5.35
CA HIS A 168 -9.14 9.42 6.44
C HIS A 168 -9.69 10.57 7.26
N ARG A 169 -8.82 11.52 7.62
CA ARG A 169 -9.18 12.68 8.40
C ARG A 169 -10.23 13.52 7.68
N GLU A 170 -10.02 13.84 6.41
CA GLU A 170 -10.99 14.64 5.65
C GLU A 170 -12.29 13.87 5.41
N ALA A 171 -12.21 12.57 5.13
CA ALA A 171 -13.39 11.73 4.95
C ALA A 171 -14.24 11.62 6.22
N LYS A 172 -13.61 11.50 7.40
CA LYS A 172 -14.33 11.50 8.66
C LYS A 172 -15.07 12.81 8.91
N LEU A 173 -14.50 13.95 8.49
CA LEU A 173 -15.15 15.25 8.62
C LEU A 173 -16.31 15.41 7.64
N ALA A 174 -16.11 15.04 6.38
CA ALA A 174 -17.11 15.21 5.31
C ALA A 174 -18.20 14.12 5.31
N TYR A 175 -17.90 12.92 5.79
CA TYR A 175 -18.74 11.72 5.73
C TYR A 175 -18.81 11.01 7.09
N SER A 176 -19.01 11.76 8.17
CA SER A 176 -19.03 11.26 9.55
C SER A 176 -20.07 10.16 9.83
N GLY A 177 -21.10 10.04 8.99
CA GLY A 177 -22.11 8.97 9.02
C GLY A 177 -21.66 7.64 8.40
N ASN A 178 -20.57 7.65 7.62
CA ASN A 178 -20.08 6.47 6.89
C ASN A 178 -18.66 6.05 7.31
N VAL A 179 -17.88 6.98 7.88
CA VAL A 179 -16.50 6.76 8.33
C VAL A 179 -16.40 7.11 9.82
N HIS A 180 -16.24 6.10 10.66
CA HIS A 180 -16.30 6.27 12.12
C HIS A 180 -14.94 6.06 12.79
N GLU A 181 -14.04 5.34 12.14
CA GLU A 181 -12.76 4.97 12.71
C GLU A 181 -11.86 6.17 12.95
N THR A 182 -10.93 6.02 13.88
CA THR A 182 -9.98 7.07 14.23
C THR A 182 -8.83 7.16 13.24
N HIS A 183 -8.44 6.03 12.62
CA HIS A 183 -7.25 5.91 11.78
C HIS A 183 -7.54 5.04 10.55
N ALA A 184 -6.81 5.30 9.47
CA ALA A 184 -6.90 4.55 8.22
C ALA A 184 -6.56 3.06 8.42
N PHE A 185 -5.57 2.79 9.27
CA PHE A 185 -5.10 1.44 9.59
C PHE A 185 -5.31 1.08 11.06
N GLY A 186 -6.47 1.41 11.62
CA GLY A 186 -6.82 1.18 13.03
C GLY A 186 -6.74 -0.29 13.49
N SER A 187 -7.29 -0.56 14.68
CA SER A 187 -7.25 -1.90 15.29
C SER A 187 -7.85 -2.99 14.37
N LEU A 188 -7.34 -4.22 14.51
CA LEU A 188 -7.82 -5.42 13.83
C LEU A 188 -9.21 -5.88 14.29
N LEU A 189 -9.70 -5.37 15.41
CA LEU A 189 -11.03 -5.72 15.91
C LEU A 189 -12.07 -5.17 14.92
N GLY A 190 -12.73 -6.08 14.20
CA GLY A 190 -13.90 -5.77 13.39
C GLY A 190 -15.03 -5.24 14.28
N THR A 191 -15.87 -4.38 13.73
CA THR A 191 -17.12 -3.98 14.37
C THR A 191 -18.15 -5.08 14.11
N GLU A 192 -18.65 -5.70 15.17
CA GLU A 192 -19.84 -6.54 15.08
C GLU A 192 -21.03 -5.64 14.75
N ILE A 193 -21.64 -5.83 13.58
CA ILE A 193 -22.87 -5.13 13.22
C ILE A 193 -24.00 -6.00 13.75
N THR A 194 -24.32 -5.86 15.04
CA THR A 194 -25.53 -6.45 15.56
C THR A 194 -26.71 -5.75 14.89
N GLY A 195 -27.50 -6.49 14.12
CA GLY A 195 -28.73 -5.99 13.53
C GLY A 195 -29.68 -5.55 14.66
N THR A 196 -30.04 -4.27 14.64
CA THR A 196 -31.18 -3.72 15.40
C THR A 196 -32.49 -4.12 14.74
#